data_AF-A0A953AHE3-F1
#
_entry.id   AF-A0A953AHE3-F1
#
_cell.length_a   1.000
_cell.length_b   1.000
_cell.length_c   1.000
_cell.angle_alpha   90.00
_cell.angle_beta   90.00
_cell.angle_gamma   90.00
#
_symmetry.space_group_name_H-M   'P 1'
#
loop_
_entity.id
_entity.type
_entity.pdbx_description
1 polymer ?
#
loop_
_entity_poly.entity_id
_entity_poly.type
_entity_poly.pdbx_seq_one_letter_code
_entity_poly.pdbx_strand_id
1 'polypeptide(L)'
;MQLERRSRVLASAVLSVAAAVVLVVAACGPTHEQACGPGTCMGCCDSNGLCQTGIADTQCGRQGASCEACAAGTACNLGICAAPQGCNGCLDGTGACVAGTSNAACGGNSEVCVACASNELCVNRACQKICKDLGIACTSDAECCDGRCSFLGFCSTLPPDAGSTDGGEEGDGGTTGEDGGSGSDAGMGCGDPCVPMSGPMAITCNPCAAQVCAFFSSCCTTAWDSTCVTMASLFCTAGCGLGFDAGFPGFDGGFPSFDGGFPWFDGGFP
;
A
#
# COMPACT_ATOMS: atom_id res chain seq x y z
N MET A 1 6.43 101.55 -43.07
CA MET A 1 7.01 100.39 -43.80
C MET A 1 7.84 99.43 -42.94
N GLN A 2 8.53 99.85 -41.86
CA GLN A 2 9.35 98.94 -41.02
C GLN A 2 8.54 98.07 -40.03
N LEU A 3 7.35 98.51 -39.57
CA LEU A 3 6.49 97.71 -38.67
C LEU A 3 5.81 96.51 -39.36
N GLU A 4 5.40 96.65 -40.62
CA GLU A 4 4.72 95.56 -41.35
C GLU A 4 5.65 94.40 -41.69
N ARG A 5 6.94 94.66 -41.92
CA ARG A 5 7.94 93.59 -42.13
C ARG A 5 8.19 92.78 -40.85
N ARG A 6 8.20 93.43 -39.68
CA ARG A 6 8.39 92.75 -38.39
C ARG A 6 7.19 91.87 -38.02
N SER A 7 5.97 92.35 -38.31
CA SER A 7 4.74 91.57 -38.09
C SER A 7 4.68 90.29 -38.93
N ARG A 8 5.07 90.37 -40.22
CA ARG A 8 5.10 89.20 -41.10
C ARG A 8 6.17 88.17 -40.70
N VAL A 9 7.34 88.62 -40.24
CA VAL A 9 8.42 87.74 -39.77
C VAL A 9 8.06 87.03 -38.47
N LEU A 10 7.40 87.72 -37.53
CA LEU A 10 6.92 87.12 -36.29
C LEU A 10 5.80 86.10 -36.54
N ALA A 11 4.86 86.41 -37.44
CA ALA A 11 3.79 85.49 -37.81
C ALA A 11 4.33 84.19 -38.44
N SER A 12 5.32 84.27 -39.34
CA SER A 12 5.95 83.09 -39.92
C SER A 12 6.74 82.25 -38.90
N ALA A 13 7.44 82.91 -37.97
CA ALA A 13 8.21 82.21 -36.94
C ALA A 13 7.29 81.45 -35.96
N VAL A 14 6.18 82.08 -35.54
CA VAL A 14 5.17 81.44 -34.67
C VAL A 14 4.50 80.27 -35.38
N LEU A 15 4.19 80.38 -36.68
CA LEU A 15 3.60 79.28 -37.44
C LEU A 15 4.55 78.08 -37.58
N SER A 16 5.85 78.33 -37.80
CA SER A 16 6.85 77.27 -37.88
C SER A 16 7.11 76.57 -36.54
N VAL A 17 7.09 77.31 -35.43
CA VAL A 17 7.25 76.73 -34.08
C VAL A 17 6.02 75.93 -33.69
N ALA A 18 4.81 76.44 -33.99
CA ALA A 18 3.57 75.72 -33.74
C ALA A 18 3.49 74.41 -34.55
N ALA A 19 3.88 74.44 -35.83
CA ALA A 19 3.93 73.24 -36.67
C ALA A 19 4.96 72.22 -36.16
N ALA A 20 6.13 72.67 -35.71
CA ALA A 20 7.15 71.79 -35.12
C ALA A 20 6.69 71.15 -33.81
N VAL A 21 6.00 71.90 -32.94
CA VAL A 21 5.43 71.37 -31.68
C VAL A 21 4.33 70.35 -31.95
N VAL A 22 3.46 70.58 -32.93
CA VAL A 22 2.43 69.61 -33.33
C VAL A 22 3.04 68.32 -33.89
N LEU A 23 4.15 68.42 -34.64
CA LEU A 23 4.90 67.26 -35.13
C LEU A 23 5.59 66.45 -34.01
N VAL A 24 6.11 67.11 -32.97
CA VAL A 24 6.74 66.43 -31.82
C VAL A 24 5.70 65.70 -30.97
N VAL A 25 4.51 66.28 -30.78
CA VAL A 25 3.43 65.64 -30.01
C VAL A 25 2.83 64.43 -30.74
N ALA A 26 2.84 64.43 -32.08
CA ALA A 26 2.39 63.28 -32.87
C ALA A 26 3.41 62.12 -32.94
N ALA A 27 4.69 62.37 -32.65
CA ALA A 27 5.74 61.35 -32.61
C ALA A 27 5.78 60.59 -31.28
N CYS A 28 5.23 61.18 -30.21
CA CYS A 28 4.84 60.44 -29.02
C CYS A 28 3.46 59.83 -29.27
N GLY A 29 3.43 58.69 -29.99
CA GLY A 29 2.24 57.86 -30.07
C GLY A 29 1.71 57.52 -28.67
N PRO A 30 0.40 57.17 -28.53
CA PRO A 30 -0.13 56.73 -27.24
C PRO A 30 0.82 55.68 -26.69
N THR A 31 1.19 55.81 -25.41
CA THR A 31 1.94 54.80 -24.66
C THR A 31 1.48 53.44 -25.15
N HIS A 32 2.35 52.74 -25.89
CA HIS A 32 2.00 51.46 -26.47
C HIS A 32 1.52 50.62 -25.28
N GLU A 33 0.22 50.32 -25.22
CA GLU A 33 -0.30 49.17 -24.51
C GLU A 33 0.51 48.02 -25.07
N GLN A 34 1.65 47.75 -24.46
CA GLN A 34 2.55 46.67 -24.85
C GLN A 34 1.77 45.43 -24.52
N ALA A 35 1.06 44.96 -25.56
CA ALA A 35 0.31 43.73 -25.57
C ALA A 35 1.14 42.71 -24.78
N CYS A 36 0.53 42.19 -23.74
CA CYS A 36 1.22 41.27 -22.86
C CYS A 36 1.74 40.11 -23.69
N GLY A 37 3.03 39.84 -23.55
CA GLY A 37 3.73 38.85 -24.35
C GLY A 37 5.12 38.56 -23.80
N PRO A 38 5.83 37.61 -24.42
CA PRO A 38 7.07 37.05 -23.88
C PRO A 38 8.22 38.04 -23.68
N GLY A 39 8.21 39.16 -24.41
CA GLY A 39 9.21 40.23 -24.26
C GLY A 39 8.83 41.33 -23.27
N THR A 40 7.58 41.36 -22.80
CA THR A 40 7.01 42.48 -22.02
C THR A 40 6.50 42.05 -20.64
N CYS A 41 6.26 40.74 -20.44
CA CYS A 41 5.76 40.19 -19.19
C CYS A 41 6.64 39.02 -18.70
N MET A 42 7.18 39.14 -17.49
CA MET A 42 7.92 38.04 -16.85
C MET A 42 6.99 36.92 -16.35
N GLY A 43 5.75 37.26 -15.95
CA GLY A 43 4.71 36.33 -15.52
C GLY A 43 3.82 35.87 -16.67
N CYS A 44 2.50 35.96 -16.51
CA CYS A 44 1.51 35.53 -17.50
C CYS A 44 0.53 36.66 -17.87
N CYS A 45 -0.17 36.48 -18.99
CA CYS A 45 -1.11 37.45 -19.54
C CYS A 45 -2.55 37.03 -19.25
N ASP A 46 -3.33 37.91 -18.64
CA ASP A 46 -4.76 37.68 -18.45
C ASP A 46 -5.58 37.97 -19.72
N SER A 47 -6.88 37.73 -19.66
CA SER A 47 -7.82 37.94 -20.77
C SER A 47 -7.99 39.40 -21.19
N ASN A 48 -7.60 40.36 -20.33
CA ASN A 48 -7.60 41.79 -20.64
C ASN A 48 -6.25 42.24 -21.21
N GLY A 49 -5.28 41.33 -21.37
CA GLY A 49 -3.94 41.64 -21.84
C GLY A 49 -3.06 42.29 -20.78
N LEU A 50 -3.41 42.21 -19.49
CA LEU A 50 -2.57 42.68 -18.39
C LEU A 50 -1.55 41.60 -17.98
N CYS A 51 -0.33 42.05 -17.68
CA CYS A 51 0.71 41.19 -17.13
C CYS A 51 0.46 40.94 -15.64
N GLN A 52 0.16 39.70 -15.29
CA GLN A 52 0.09 39.21 -13.93
C GLN A 52 1.46 38.71 -13.47
N THR A 53 1.66 38.65 -12.15
CA THR A 53 2.93 38.20 -11.55
C THR A 53 3.24 36.73 -11.85
N GLY A 54 2.23 35.92 -12.21
CA GLY A 54 2.44 34.53 -12.60
C GLY A 54 2.75 33.59 -11.43
N ILE A 55 2.41 33.98 -10.19
CA ILE A 55 2.68 33.21 -8.96
C ILE A 55 1.42 32.87 -8.16
N ALA A 56 0.25 33.34 -8.60
CA ALA A 56 -1.01 33.01 -7.95
C ALA A 56 -1.57 31.72 -8.54
N ASP A 57 -2.21 30.89 -7.71
CA ASP A 57 -2.78 29.61 -8.15
C ASP A 57 -3.87 29.79 -9.22
N THR A 58 -4.55 30.93 -9.24
CA THR A 58 -5.56 31.26 -10.26
C THR A 58 -4.99 31.97 -11.50
N GLN A 59 -3.73 32.38 -11.46
CA GLN A 59 -3.05 33.18 -12.50
C GLN A 59 -1.58 32.72 -12.61
N CYS A 60 -1.39 31.46 -12.96
CA CYS A 60 -0.07 30.84 -13.07
C CYS A 60 0.46 30.88 -14.51
N GLY A 61 1.75 31.17 -14.65
CA GLY A 61 2.44 31.14 -15.92
C GLY A 61 3.69 32.02 -15.92
N ARG A 62 4.51 31.91 -16.96
CA ARG A 62 5.77 32.66 -17.11
C ARG A 62 6.00 33.07 -18.55
N GLN A 63 6.89 34.03 -18.75
CA GLN A 63 7.33 34.49 -20.07
C GLN A 63 6.16 34.95 -20.96
N GLY A 64 5.18 35.66 -20.39
CA GLY A 64 4.07 36.23 -21.13
C GLY A 64 3.18 35.21 -21.82
N ALA A 65 3.16 33.95 -21.36
CA ALA A 65 2.13 32.98 -21.72
C ALA A 65 0.78 33.40 -21.14
N SER A 66 -0.33 32.85 -21.65
CA SER A 66 -1.66 33.06 -21.06
C SER A 66 -1.72 32.51 -19.62
N CYS A 67 -2.29 33.27 -18.69
CA CYS A 67 -2.49 32.83 -17.33
C CYS A 67 -3.44 31.63 -17.27
N GLU A 68 -3.04 30.60 -16.54
CA GLU A 68 -3.86 29.41 -16.29
C GLU A 68 -4.07 29.22 -14.79
N ALA A 69 -5.27 28.76 -14.42
CA ALA A 69 -5.56 28.37 -13.05
C ALA A 69 -5.04 26.95 -12.82
N CYS A 70 -4.19 26.78 -11.82
CA CYS A 70 -3.69 25.48 -11.43
C CYS A 70 -4.84 24.57 -10.97
N ALA A 71 -4.77 23.29 -11.35
CA ALA A 71 -5.73 22.29 -10.93
C ALA A 71 -5.78 22.22 -9.39
N ALA A 72 -6.93 21.79 -8.84
CA ALA A 72 -7.07 21.62 -7.40
C ALA A 72 -5.86 20.86 -6.83
N GLY A 73 -5.33 21.31 -5.69
CA GLY A 73 -4.18 20.68 -5.01
C GLY A 73 -2.81 20.80 -5.71
N THR A 74 -2.69 21.58 -6.78
CA THR A 74 -1.42 22.09 -7.30
C THR A 74 -1.24 23.55 -6.92
N ALA A 75 0.00 24.00 -6.76
CA ALA A 75 0.33 25.37 -6.44
C ALA A 75 1.17 25.97 -7.57
N CYS A 76 0.99 27.27 -7.82
CA CYS A 76 1.81 27.95 -8.80
C CYS A 76 3.23 28.15 -8.27
N ASN A 77 4.17 27.35 -8.73
CA ASN A 77 5.57 27.44 -8.32
C ASN A 77 6.45 27.85 -9.50
N LEU A 78 7.04 29.04 -9.40
CA LEU A 78 7.88 29.63 -10.45
C LEU A 78 7.20 29.72 -11.83
N GLY A 79 5.89 30.01 -11.84
CA GLY A 79 5.10 30.15 -13.07
C GLY A 79 4.78 28.82 -13.76
N ILE A 80 4.83 27.71 -13.03
CA ILE A 80 4.39 26.38 -13.48
C ILE A 80 3.43 25.83 -12.42
N CYS A 81 2.27 25.34 -12.86
CA CYS A 81 1.40 24.56 -12.00
C CYS A 81 2.07 23.23 -11.71
N ALA A 82 2.61 23.10 -10.51
CA ALA A 82 3.23 21.89 -10.04
C ALA A 82 2.50 21.42 -8.80
N ALA A 83 2.57 20.12 -8.50
CA ALA A 83 2.34 19.69 -7.13
C ALA A 83 3.18 20.58 -6.20
N PRO A 84 2.64 21.05 -5.06
CA PRO A 84 3.43 21.84 -4.14
C PRO A 84 4.73 21.07 -3.87
N GLN A 85 5.88 21.68 -4.14
CA GLN A 85 7.17 21.08 -3.79
C GLN A 85 7.08 20.71 -2.31
N GLY A 86 7.21 19.41 -1.99
CA GLY A 86 6.93 18.91 -0.65
C GLY A 86 5.48 18.47 -0.41
N CYS A 87 4.73 18.05 -1.44
CA CYS A 87 3.50 17.28 -1.24
C CYS A 87 3.86 16.01 -0.47
N ASN A 88 3.61 16.06 0.83
CA ASN A 88 3.96 14.98 1.75
C ASN A 88 3.03 13.77 1.52
N GLY A 89 1.82 14.00 1.03
CA GLY A 89 0.87 12.96 0.62
C GLY A 89 0.97 12.57 -0.86
N CYS A 90 -0.15 12.21 -1.46
CA CYS A 90 -0.24 11.68 -2.83
C CYS A 90 -1.14 12.54 -3.73
N LEU A 91 -1.08 12.31 -5.04
CA LEU A 91 -1.86 13.01 -6.06
C LEU A 91 -3.15 12.25 -6.37
N ASP A 92 -4.30 12.91 -6.28
CA ASP A 92 -5.57 12.30 -6.70
C ASP A 92 -5.69 12.23 -8.24
N GLY A 93 -6.80 11.67 -8.75
CA GLY A 93 -7.05 11.53 -10.19
C GLY A 93 -7.16 12.86 -10.96
N THR A 94 -7.23 13.99 -10.27
CA THR A 94 -7.20 15.35 -10.85
C THR A 94 -5.83 16.02 -10.75
N GLY A 95 -4.85 15.35 -10.14
CA GLY A 95 -3.52 15.89 -9.87
C GLY A 95 -3.42 16.68 -8.55
N ALA A 96 -4.44 16.62 -7.69
CA ALA A 96 -4.46 17.35 -6.43
C ALA A 96 -3.64 16.65 -5.35
N CYS A 97 -2.76 17.39 -4.67
CA CYS A 97 -2.10 16.90 -3.47
C CYS A 97 -3.11 16.71 -2.33
N VAL A 98 -3.38 15.47 -1.96
CA VAL A 98 -4.18 15.08 -0.79
C VAL A 98 -3.27 14.46 0.27
N ALA A 99 -3.74 14.35 1.52
CA ALA A 99 -2.92 13.93 2.66
C ALA A 99 -2.31 12.52 2.53
N GLY A 100 -2.93 11.64 1.74
CA GLY A 100 -2.42 10.29 1.49
C GLY A 100 -2.61 9.32 2.66
N THR A 101 -3.56 9.59 3.56
CA THR A 101 -3.75 8.85 4.82
C THR A 101 -5.06 8.06 4.88
N SER A 102 -5.85 8.04 3.81
CA SER A 102 -7.12 7.32 3.78
C SER A 102 -7.03 6.05 2.95
N ASN A 103 -7.87 5.05 3.23
CA ASN A 103 -7.91 3.82 2.44
C ASN A 103 -8.28 4.07 0.96
N ALA A 104 -9.05 5.13 0.66
CA ALA A 104 -9.41 5.48 -0.71
C ALA A 104 -8.33 6.30 -1.44
N ALA A 105 -7.38 6.88 -0.70
CA ALA A 105 -6.30 7.70 -1.23
C ALA A 105 -5.08 7.57 -0.31
N CYS A 106 -4.37 6.46 -0.45
CA CYS A 106 -3.16 6.14 0.29
C CYS A 106 -1.92 6.42 -0.56
N GLY A 107 -0.89 7.00 0.05
CA GLY A 107 0.38 7.26 -0.62
C GLY A 107 1.11 8.47 -0.06
N GLY A 108 2.32 8.73 -0.57
CA GLY A 108 3.16 9.82 -0.11
C GLY A 108 4.10 10.32 -1.21
N ASN A 109 4.91 11.32 -0.87
CA ASN A 109 6.03 11.79 -1.70
C ASN A 109 5.63 12.17 -3.14
N SER A 110 4.44 12.74 -3.34
CA SER A 110 3.94 13.13 -4.66
C SER A 110 3.71 11.98 -5.64
N GLU A 111 3.62 10.75 -5.16
CA GLU A 111 3.14 9.61 -5.97
C GLU A 111 1.62 9.71 -6.18
N VAL A 112 1.09 9.00 -7.17
CA VAL A 112 -0.35 8.91 -7.40
C VAL A 112 -1.00 8.13 -6.25
N CYS A 113 -2.11 8.64 -5.73
CA CYS A 113 -2.86 7.96 -4.68
C CYS A 113 -3.39 6.61 -5.16
N VAL A 114 -3.22 5.60 -4.32
CA VAL A 114 -3.80 4.27 -4.53
C VAL A 114 -4.91 4.00 -3.51
N ALA A 115 -5.95 3.29 -3.94
CA ALA A 115 -6.96 2.76 -3.03
C ALA A 115 -6.48 1.40 -2.48
N CYS A 116 -6.41 1.28 -1.16
CA CYS A 116 -6.05 0.03 -0.51
C CYS A 116 -7.14 -1.03 -0.69
N ALA A 117 -6.75 -2.29 -0.79
CA ALA A 117 -7.68 -3.41 -0.91
C ALA A 117 -8.54 -3.56 0.35
N SER A 118 -9.61 -4.37 0.27
CA SER A 118 -10.56 -4.59 1.37
C SER A 118 -9.92 -5.16 2.64
N ASN A 119 -8.74 -5.79 2.51
CA ASN A 119 -7.97 -6.42 3.58
C ASN A 119 -6.68 -5.64 3.92
N GLU A 120 -6.63 -4.37 3.54
CA GLU A 120 -5.52 -3.46 3.80
C GLU A 120 -6.00 -2.20 4.52
N LEU A 121 -5.14 -1.61 5.33
CA LEU A 121 -5.30 -0.24 5.82
C LEU A 121 -4.17 0.64 5.31
N CYS A 122 -4.47 1.92 5.12
CA CYS A 122 -3.44 2.91 4.88
C CYS A 122 -2.70 3.20 6.19
N VAL A 123 -1.52 2.62 6.37
CA VAL A 123 -0.67 2.80 7.56
C VAL A 123 0.68 3.32 7.09
N ASN A 124 1.17 4.38 7.72
CA ASN A 124 2.41 5.06 7.32
C ASN A 124 2.46 5.39 5.82
N ARG A 125 1.30 5.77 5.23
CA ARG A 125 1.15 6.12 3.81
C ARG A 125 1.47 4.98 2.83
N ALA A 126 1.38 3.74 3.29
CA ALA A 126 1.41 2.55 2.47
C ALA A 126 0.19 1.69 2.78
N CYS A 127 -0.34 1.01 1.76
CA CYS A 127 -1.33 -0.03 2.00
C CYS A 127 -0.66 -1.21 2.67
N GLN A 128 -1.01 -1.45 3.93
CA GLN A 128 -0.50 -2.57 4.71
C GLN A 128 -1.64 -3.55 4.95
N LYS A 129 -1.37 -4.86 4.76
CA LYS A 129 -2.32 -5.90 5.11
C LYS A 129 -2.65 -5.83 6.60
N ILE A 130 -3.94 -5.80 6.92
CA ILE A 130 -4.45 -5.93 8.30
C ILE A 130 -4.73 -7.37 8.69
N CYS A 131 -4.65 -8.25 7.71
CA CYS A 131 -4.86 -9.67 7.83
C CYS A 131 -3.52 -10.41 7.79
N LYS A 132 -3.53 -11.61 8.36
CA LYS A 132 -2.43 -12.55 8.40
C LYS A 132 -2.42 -13.38 7.11
N ASP A 133 -1.22 -13.63 6.59
CA ASP A 133 -1.00 -14.51 5.44
C ASP A 133 -1.24 -15.99 5.80
N LEU A 134 -1.27 -16.84 4.78
CA LEU A 134 -1.46 -18.28 4.93
C LEU A 134 -0.39 -18.93 5.83
N GLY A 135 -0.81 -19.88 6.66
CA GLY A 135 0.05 -20.58 7.61
C GLY A 135 0.37 -19.81 8.88
N ILE A 136 -0.07 -18.55 9.02
CA ILE A 136 0.09 -17.78 10.25
C ILE A 136 -1.02 -18.14 11.24
N ALA A 137 -0.66 -18.25 12.52
CA ALA A 137 -1.60 -18.60 13.57
C ALA A 137 -2.72 -17.56 13.73
N CYS A 138 -3.96 -18.01 13.89
CA CYS A 138 -5.17 -17.19 13.98
C CYS A 138 -6.10 -17.69 15.08
N THR A 139 -6.96 -16.78 15.56
CA THR A 139 -8.01 -17.10 16.55
C THR A 139 -9.42 -16.98 15.97
N SER A 140 -9.56 -16.33 14.83
CA SER A 140 -10.83 -16.18 14.11
C SER A 140 -10.60 -15.98 12.62
N ASP A 141 -11.62 -16.28 11.83
CA ASP A 141 -11.65 -16.14 10.36
C ASP A 141 -11.33 -14.71 9.90
N ALA A 142 -11.72 -13.71 10.67
CA ALA A 142 -11.51 -12.30 10.37
C ALA A 142 -10.03 -11.87 10.39
N GLU A 143 -9.16 -12.65 11.03
CA GLU A 143 -7.72 -12.35 11.07
C GLU A 143 -7.00 -12.77 9.79
N CYS A 144 -7.60 -13.60 8.94
CA CYS A 144 -6.93 -14.20 7.78
C CYS A 144 -7.29 -13.48 6.48
N CYS A 145 -6.31 -13.31 5.58
CA CYS A 145 -6.55 -12.57 4.34
C CYS A 145 -7.56 -13.23 3.40
N ASP A 146 -7.67 -14.56 3.47
CA ASP A 146 -8.66 -15.36 2.75
C ASP A 146 -9.95 -15.58 3.57
N GLY A 147 -10.07 -14.93 4.74
CA GLY A 147 -11.26 -14.99 5.59
C GLY A 147 -11.49 -16.34 6.24
N ARG A 148 -10.46 -17.17 6.41
CA ARG A 148 -10.56 -18.49 7.05
C ARG A 148 -9.39 -18.80 7.97
N CYS A 149 -9.74 -19.11 9.21
CA CYS A 149 -8.89 -19.69 10.22
C CYS A 149 -9.22 -21.19 10.33
N SER A 150 -8.26 -22.05 10.01
CA SER A 150 -8.44 -23.50 10.14
C SER A 150 -8.73 -23.91 11.58
N PHE A 151 -9.32 -25.11 11.77
CA PHE A 151 -9.49 -25.71 13.10
C PHE A 151 -8.17 -25.84 13.88
N LEU A 152 -7.05 -25.99 13.16
CA LEU A 152 -5.72 -26.06 13.74
C LEU A 152 -5.17 -24.69 14.19
N GLY A 153 -5.93 -23.61 13.99
CA GLY A 153 -5.56 -22.26 14.41
C GLY A 153 -4.58 -21.57 13.46
N PHE A 154 -4.61 -21.86 12.15
CA PHE A 154 -3.78 -21.20 11.13
C PHE A 154 -4.59 -20.72 9.93
N CYS A 155 -4.21 -19.62 9.28
CA CYS A 155 -4.88 -19.12 8.09
C CYS A 155 -4.72 -20.08 6.90
N SER A 156 -5.83 -20.48 6.28
CA SER A 156 -5.84 -21.47 5.19
C SER A 156 -6.85 -21.13 4.10
N THR A 157 -6.54 -21.44 2.84
CA THR A 157 -7.47 -21.32 1.69
C THR A 157 -8.38 -22.53 1.51
N LEU A 158 -8.12 -23.64 2.22
CA LEU A 158 -8.90 -24.85 2.05
C LEU A 158 -10.34 -24.62 2.53
N PRO A 159 -11.36 -24.90 1.70
CA PRO A 159 -12.71 -25.05 2.22
C PRO A 159 -12.69 -26.11 3.33
N PRO A 160 -13.60 -26.03 4.32
CA PRO A 160 -13.76 -27.12 5.26
C PRO A 160 -14.16 -28.30 4.39
N ASP A 161 -13.27 -29.28 4.25
CA ASP A 161 -13.52 -30.38 3.34
C ASP A 161 -14.89 -30.96 3.62
N ALA A 162 -15.65 -31.08 2.54
CA ALA A 162 -16.80 -31.95 2.40
C ALA A 162 -16.36 -33.43 2.49
N GLY A 163 -15.67 -33.79 3.57
CA GLY A 163 -14.87 -35.01 3.67
C GLY A 163 -14.86 -35.60 5.07
N SER A 164 -16.02 -35.70 5.72
CA SER A 164 -16.49 -36.93 6.37
C SER A 164 -17.92 -36.67 6.85
N THR A 165 -18.89 -36.77 5.93
CA THR A 165 -20.19 -37.27 6.40
C THR A 165 -20.01 -38.77 6.45
N ASP A 166 -19.90 -39.29 7.65
CA ASP A 166 -19.99 -40.71 7.89
C ASP A 166 -21.39 -41.12 7.45
N GLY A 167 -21.47 -41.61 6.21
CA GLY A 167 -22.65 -42.25 5.65
C GLY A 167 -22.93 -43.52 6.43
N GLY A 168 -23.69 -43.38 7.51
CA GLY A 168 -24.37 -44.49 8.18
C GLY A 168 -25.73 -44.71 7.54
N GLU A 169 -25.77 -45.24 6.32
CA GLU A 169 -26.95 -45.96 5.83
C GLU A 169 -26.54 -47.35 5.37
N GLU A 170 -26.92 -48.31 6.18
CA GLU A 170 -26.82 -49.75 5.94
C GLU A 170 -27.62 -50.12 4.67
N GLY A 171 -26.94 -50.66 3.67
CA GLY A 171 -27.54 -51.12 2.42
C GLY A 171 -26.80 -52.36 1.90
N ASP A 172 -27.31 -53.53 2.30
CA ASP A 172 -26.84 -54.85 1.90
C ASP A 172 -26.91 -55.12 0.38
N GLY A 173 -25.87 -55.78 -0.13
CA GLY A 173 -26.01 -56.90 -1.07
C GLY A 173 -25.80 -56.62 -2.56
N GLY A 174 -24.65 -57.03 -3.11
CA GLY A 174 -24.48 -57.19 -4.55
C GLY A 174 -23.07 -57.57 -4.99
N THR A 175 -22.85 -58.85 -5.27
CA THR A 175 -21.58 -59.50 -5.59
C THR A 175 -21.16 -59.41 -7.07
N THR A 176 -19.85 -59.64 -7.29
CA THR A 176 -19.12 -60.19 -8.48
C THR A 176 -18.48 -59.26 -9.53
N GLY A 177 -17.16 -59.45 -9.73
CA GLY A 177 -16.39 -59.12 -10.94
C GLY A 177 -15.15 -58.25 -10.67
N GLU A 178 -14.05 -58.79 -10.13
CA GLU A 178 -12.84 -59.29 -10.85
C GLU A 178 -11.97 -58.21 -11.55
N ASP A 179 -10.90 -57.85 -10.83
CA ASP A 179 -9.49 -57.70 -11.21
C ASP A 179 -9.06 -56.92 -12.47
N GLY A 180 -8.17 -55.93 -12.23
CA GLY A 180 -7.16 -55.57 -13.24
C GLY A 180 -6.59 -54.15 -13.14
N GLY A 181 -5.88 -53.82 -12.06
CA GLY A 181 -5.15 -52.55 -12.00
C GLY A 181 -4.47 -52.26 -10.68
N SER A 182 -3.48 -53.05 -10.28
CA SER A 182 -2.50 -52.63 -9.27
C SER A 182 -1.66 -51.49 -9.86
N GLY A 183 -2.18 -50.26 -9.75
CA GLY A 183 -1.32 -49.10 -9.61
C GLY A 183 -0.58 -49.24 -8.28
N SER A 184 0.74 -49.19 -8.32
CA SER A 184 1.56 -49.05 -7.12
C SER A 184 1.63 -47.57 -6.76
N ASP A 185 0.53 -47.00 -6.32
CA ASP A 185 0.58 -45.84 -5.45
C ASP A 185 1.16 -46.32 -4.12
N ALA A 186 2.48 -46.16 -3.98
CA ALA A 186 3.15 -46.17 -2.70
C ALA A 186 2.49 -45.07 -1.86
N GLY A 187 1.41 -45.44 -1.16
CA GLY A 187 0.52 -44.53 -0.47
C GLY A 187 1.33 -43.63 0.44
N MET A 188 1.26 -42.33 0.16
CA MET A 188 1.66 -41.28 1.10
C MET A 188 0.64 -41.27 2.24
N GLY A 189 0.69 -42.30 3.08
CA GLY A 189 -0.14 -42.42 4.27
C GLY A 189 0.32 -41.44 5.33
N CYS A 190 -0.63 -40.89 6.07
CA CYS A 190 -0.34 -40.11 7.27
C CYS A 190 0.06 -41.08 8.39
N GLY A 191 1.36 -41.27 8.58
CA GLY A 191 1.92 -41.98 9.73
C GLY A 191 2.18 -41.05 10.91
N ASP A 192 2.44 -41.63 12.08
CA ASP A 192 2.92 -40.89 13.24
C ASP A 192 4.31 -40.28 12.93
N PRO A 193 4.50 -38.94 12.98
CA PRO A 193 5.78 -38.29 12.71
C PRO A 193 6.89 -38.71 13.68
N CYS A 194 6.53 -39.36 14.78
CA CYS A 194 7.42 -39.84 15.82
C CYS A 194 7.89 -41.28 15.63
N VAL A 195 7.41 -41.98 14.59
CA VAL A 195 7.81 -43.36 14.30
C VAL A 195 8.45 -43.41 12.91
N PRO A 196 9.62 -44.06 12.76
CA PRO A 196 10.22 -44.21 11.44
C PRO A 196 9.31 -45.10 10.58
N MET A 197 9.11 -44.71 9.33
CA MET A 197 8.33 -45.47 8.36
C MET A 197 9.09 -45.63 7.05
N SER A 198 8.82 -46.75 6.37
CA SER A 198 9.52 -47.16 5.16
C SER A 198 9.14 -46.32 3.92
N GLY A 199 8.20 -45.39 4.05
CA GLY A 199 7.71 -44.53 2.97
C GLY A 199 7.81 -43.03 3.32
N PRO A 200 7.62 -42.15 2.31
CA PRO A 200 7.63 -40.71 2.51
C PRO A 200 6.37 -40.24 3.26
N MET A 201 6.53 -39.23 4.12
CA MET A 201 5.40 -38.57 4.77
C MET A 201 4.83 -37.49 3.85
N ALA A 202 3.50 -37.47 3.66
CA ALA A 202 2.86 -36.37 2.96
C ALA A 202 2.96 -35.08 3.80
N ILE A 203 3.38 -33.98 3.17
CA ILE A 203 3.48 -32.65 3.80
C ILE A 203 2.14 -32.20 4.39
N THR A 204 1.03 -32.66 3.81
CA THR A 204 -0.34 -32.34 4.22
C THR A 204 -0.77 -33.07 5.49
N CYS A 205 -0.06 -34.12 5.92
CA CYS A 205 -0.47 -34.94 7.05
C CYS A 205 -0.21 -34.29 8.40
N ASN A 206 0.86 -33.49 8.52
CA ASN A 206 1.20 -32.83 9.78
C ASN A 206 2.03 -31.55 9.52
N PRO A 207 1.71 -30.40 10.15
CA PRO A 207 2.54 -29.20 10.04
C PRO A 207 3.99 -29.42 10.52
N CYS A 208 4.20 -30.36 11.45
CA CYS A 208 5.51 -30.86 11.84
C CYS A 208 6.30 -31.44 10.66
N ALA A 209 5.63 -32.29 9.87
CA ALA A 209 6.22 -32.89 8.69
C ALA A 209 6.60 -31.80 7.69
N ALA A 210 5.73 -30.83 7.44
CA ALA A 210 6.02 -29.70 6.54
C ALA A 210 7.31 -28.94 6.92
N GLN A 211 7.55 -28.70 8.21
CA GLN A 211 8.77 -28.04 8.68
C GLN A 211 10.01 -28.91 8.50
N VAL A 212 9.94 -30.20 8.81
CA VAL A 212 11.05 -31.13 8.59
C VAL A 212 11.34 -31.31 7.10
N CYS A 213 10.31 -31.40 6.25
CA CYS A 213 10.43 -31.48 4.80
C CYS A 213 11.14 -30.25 4.19
N ALA A 214 10.92 -29.06 4.78
CA ALA A 214 11.55 -27.83 4.32
C ALA A 214 13.07 -27.84 4.57
N PHE A 215 13.53 -28.52 5.61
CA PHE A 215 14.96 -28.69 5.91
C PHE A 215 15.57 -29.90 5.19
N PHE A 216 14.84 -31.02 5.15
CA PHE A 216 15.30 -32.28 4.57
C PHE A 216 14.24 -32.84 3.63
N SER A 217 14.37 -32.52 2.33
CA SER A 217 13.45 -33.00 1.30
C SER A 217 13.41 -34.53 1.17
N SER A 218 14.49 -35.22 1.57
CA SER A 218 14.57 -36.69 1.58
C SER A 218 13.53 -37.34 2.49
N CYS A 219 13.15 -36.68 3.59
CA CYS A 219 12.13 -37.17 4.52
C CYS A 219 10.74 -37.34 3.87
N CYS A 220 10.49 -36.58 2.80
CA CYS A 220 9.15 -36.44 2.21
C CYS A 220 9.11 -36.88 0.75
N THR A 221 10.26 -37.29 0.20
CA THR A 221 10.40 -37.82 -1.16
C THR A 221 10.97 -39.23 -1.18
N THR A 222 11.72 -39.64 -0.14
CA THR A 222 12.41 -40.93 -0.10
C THR A 222 11.85 -41.81 1.01
N ALA A 223 12.05 -41.44 2.27
CA ALA A 223 11.54 -42.18 3.43
C ALA A 223 11.60 -41.33 4.70
N TRP A 224 10.65 -41.53 5.61
CA TRP A 224 10.67 -40.91 6.93
C TRP A 224 11.46 -41.78 7.91
N ASP A 225 12.79 -41.60 7.93
CA ASP A 225 13.71 -42.40 8.74
C ASP A 225 13.91 -41.85 10.18
N SER A 226 14.79 -42.47 10.96
CA SER A 226 15.10 -42.03 12.33
C SER A 226 15.73 -40.65 12.41
N THR A 227 16.39 -40.17 11.35
CA THR A 227 16.91 -38.80 11.25
C THR A 227 15.74 -37.81 11.14
N CYS A 228 14.76 -38.13 10.29
CA CYS A 228 13.53 -37.35 10.15
C CYS A 228 12.73 -37.30 11.45
N VAL A 229 12.63 -38.43 12.18
CA VAL A 229 12.02 -38.51 13.51
C VAL A 229 12.78 -37.67 14.55
N THR A 230 14.11 -37.70 14.53
CA THR A 230 14.94 -36.89 15.45
C THR A 230 14.74 -35.40 15.19
N MET A 231 14.68 -34.98 13.92
CA MET A 231 14.38 -33.59 13.57
C MET A 231 12.96 -33.20 13.95
N ALA A 232 11.97 -34.08 13.70
CA ALA A 232 10.60 -33.87 14.14
C ALA A 232 10.52 -33.67 15.66
N SER A 233 11.30 -34.42 16.44
CA SER A 233 11.33 -34.25 17.90
C SER A 233 11.90 -32.90 18.37
N LEU A 234 12.70 -32.22 17.54
CA LEU A 234 13.30 -30.91 17.84
C LEU A 234 12.43 -29.74 17.34
N PHE A 235 11.84 -29.86 16.16
CA PHE A 235 11.06 -28.79 15.53
C PHE A 235 9.60 -28.76 15.98
N CYS A 236 9.07 -29.90 16.45
CA CYS A 236 7.66 -30.02 16.76
C CYS A 236 7.46 -29.78 18.26
N THR A 237 6.70 -28.74 18.59
CA THR A 237 6.59 -28.14 19.93
C THR A 237 6.02 -29.09 21.00
N ALA A 238 5.44 -30.22 20.59
CA ALA A 238 4.96 -31.27 21.49
C ALA A 238 6.00 -32.36 21.80
N GLY A 239 7.11 -32.44 21.05
CA GLY A 239 8.15 -33.46 21.20
C GLY A 239 7.66 -34.89 20.93
N CYS A 240 8.48 -35.72 20.30
CA CYS A 240 8.19 -37.15 20.12
C CYS A 240 8.46 -37.97 21.40
N GLY A 241 8.11 -37.44 22.56
CA GLY A 241 8.73 -37.85 23.82
C GLY A 241 7.86 -37.90 25.05
N LEU A 242 6.62 -37.43 25.05
CA LEU A 242 5.72 -37.59 26.20
C LEU A 242 4.33 -37.91 25.69
N GLY A 243 3.85 -39.13 25.98
CA GLY A 243 2.54 -39.60 25.58
C GLY A 243 1.45 -38.63 26.03
N PHE A 244 0.91 -37.88 25.07
CA PHE A 244 -0.41 -37.31 25.20
C PHE A 244 -1.40 -38.45 24.94
N ASP A 245 -1.67 -39.18 26.00
CA ASP A 245 -2.97 -39.78 26.23
C ASP A 245 -3.98 -38.60 26.30
N ALA A 246 -4.41 -38.11 25.14
CA ALA A 246 -5.45 -37.09 25.03
C ALA A 246 -6.83 -37.73 25.25
N GLY A 247 -7.00 -38.37 26.40
CA GLY A 247 -8.19 -38.13 27.18
C GLY A 247 -8.14 -36.68 27.64
N PHE A 248 -8.83 -35.81 26.91
CA PHE A 248 -9.13 -34.44 27.32
C PHE A 248 -9.69 -34.42 28.76
N PRO A 249 -9.08 -33.72 29.73
CA PRO A 249 -9.85 -33.04 30.76
C PRO A 249 -10.15 -31.63 30.25
N GLY A 250 -11.43 -31.28 30.26
CA GLY A 250 -11.88 -29.94 29.94
C GLY A 250 -11.16 -28.88 30.75
N PHE A 251 -11.05 -27.70 30.13
CA PHE A 251 -10.99 -26.45 30.85
C PHE A 251 -12.24 -26.34 31.75
N ASP A 252 -12.20 -26.89 32.95
CA ASP A 252 -13.04 -26.49 34.06
C ASP A 252 -12.14 -26.05 35.23
N GLY A 253 -12.40 -24.84 35.70
CA GLY A 253 -11.47 -24.00 36.43
C GLY A 253 -10.99 -24.55 37.78
N GLY A 254 -9.78 -24.13 38.13
CA GLY A 254 -9.23 -24.27 39.47
C GLY A 254 -7.79 -23.79 39.51
N PHE A 255 -7.59 -22.51 39.88
CA PHE A 255 -6.30 -22.04 40.37
C PHE A 255 -5.78 -23.00 41.47
N PRO A 256 -4.56 -23.53 41.39
CA PRO A 256 -4.00 -24.27 42.51
C PRO A 256 -3.66 -23.28 43.63
N SER A 257 -4.39 -23.39 44.74
CA SER A 257 -4.01 -22.82 46.02
C SER A 257 -2.57 -23.25 46.36
N PHE A 258 -1.73 -22.25 46.61
CA PHE A 258 -0.42 -22.41 47.24
C PHE A 258 -0.61 -22.89 48.68
N ASP A 259 -0.64 -24.21 48.89
CA ASP A 259 -0.38 -24.84 50.18
C ASP A 259 1.01 -25.48 50.14
N GLY A 260 2.02 -24.63 50.25
CA GLY A 260 3.43 -25.01 50.31
C GLY A 260 4.14 -24.12 51.31
N GLY A 261 4.24 -24.60 52.54
CA GLY A 261 4.83 -23.90 53.68
C GLY A 261 6.22 -23.34 53.38
N PHE A 262 6.38 -22.06 53.69
CA PHE A 262 7.65 -21.34 53.66
C PHE A 262 8.52 -21.76 54.86
N PRO A 263 9.75 -22.28 54.65
CA PRO A 263 10.75 -22.36 55.70
C PRO A 263 11.47 -21.01 55.85
N TRP A 264 11.31 -20.44 57.04
CA TRP A 264 12.27 -19.62 57.79
C TRP A 264 13.54 -19.16 57.06
N PHE A 265 13.56 -17.88 56.67
CA PHE A 265 14.80 -17.11 56.55
C PHE A 265 14.82 -16.03 57.63
N ASP A 266 15.67 -16.25 58.63
CA ASP A 266 16.27 -15.23 59.47
C ASP A 266 17.12 -14.28 58.62
N GLY A 267 17.03 -12.96 58.87
CA GLY A 267 17.99 -11.99 58.33
C GLY A 267 17.46 -10.57 58.23
N GLY A 268 17.71 -9.75 59.25
CA GLY A 268 17.09 -8.44 59.45
C GLY A 268 17.62 -7.24 58.65
N PHE A 269 16.77 -6.19 58.67
CA PHE A 269 17.01 -4.71 58.70
C PHE A 269 17.90 -4.08 57.60
N PRO A 270 17.78 -2.75 57.30
CA PRO A 270 17.24 -1.64 58.11
C PRO A 270 15.77 -1.25 57.88
#